data_AF-A0A4V2X5R6-F1
#
_entry.id   AF-A0A4V2X5R6-F1
#
_cell.length_a   1.000
_cell.length_b   1.000
_cell.length_c   1.000
_cell.angle_alpha   90.00
_cell.angle_beta   90.00
_cell.angle_gamma   90.00
#
_symmetry.space_group_name_H-M   'P 1'
#
loop_
_entity.id
_entity.type
_entity.pdbx_description
1 polymer ?
#
loop_
_entity_poly.entity_id
_entity_poly.type
_entity_poly.pdbx_seq_one_letter_code
_entity_poly.pdbx_strand_id
1 'polypeptide(L)'
;MKQRLKHLLKKWFPTIHPLPAKRLARWEKEILAVPPDIKNEETIKHVEILDRLNDKECWIRNPQRRFRSINLIPVTLGIISSLILNINGFIEDRKNDEKAIHRWVNLVKEEYGDKFYLRNDLPDSMENARYIGSDKEISLKKYLYYRYTFYPSSSRIFKIDIGFLLLYLLIIPPFVWGVFFSRRQAPLIIDRERQIFYTWYKGKAYAARYPQVGMAEKTNIFFLKVYGLDENNNLIGRGFIPNVSSYSFAFLSSGNDKGLAVAFMVKFLLKGKEAVSKVDYKRREPLIWWSKDKRPADLEAQIPLILAELDRLGPPDEDLSE
;
A
#
# COMPACT_ATOMS: atom_id res chain seq x y z
N MET A 1 28.96 -5.96 -13.27
CA MET A 1 28.18 -7.20 -13.03
C MET A 1 28.61 -8.25 -14.04
N LYS A 2 29.34 -9.31 -13.64
CA LYS A 2 30.01 -10.25 -14.56
C LYS A 2 29.00 -11.03 -15.43
N GLN A 3 29.22 -11.11 -16.76
CA GLN A 3 28.40 -11.83 -17.76
C GLN A 3 27.93 -13.22 -17.31
N ARG A 4 28.76 -13.93 -16.54
CA ARG A 4 28.48 -15.27 -15.99
C ARG A 4 27.32 -15.28 -14.96
N LEU A 5 27.21 -14.23 -14.14
CA LEU A 5 26.09 -14.04 -13.21
C LEU A 5 24.78 -13.80 -13.96
N LYS A 6 24.84 -12.97 -15.01
CA LYS A 6 23.70 -12.68 -15.90
C LYS A 6 23.22 -13.94 -16.61
N HIS A 7 24.14 -14.83 -17.02
CA HIS A 7 23.81 -16.10 -17.67
C HIS A 7 23.24 -17.16 -16.69
N LEU A 8 23.77 -17.26 -15.47
CA LEU A 8 23.22 -18.16 -14.44
C LEU A 8 21.85 -17.67 -13.99
N LEU A 9 21.69 -16.39 -13.68
CA LEU A 9 20.40 -15.83 -13.27
C LEU A 9 19.37 -15.82 -14.40
N LYS A 10 19.76 -15.62 -15.66
CA LYS A 10 18.85 -15.78 -16.83
C LYS A 10 18.41 -17.23 -17.06
N LYS A 11 19.27 -18.21 -16.72
CA LYS A 11 18.94 -19.64 -16.77
C LYS A 11 18.05 -20.06 -15.58
N TRP A 12 18.19 -19.41 -14.42
CA TRP A 12 17.50 -19.78 -13.17
C TRP A 12 16.20 -19.02 -12.95
N PHE A 13 16.13 -17.82 -13.52
CA PHE A 13 14.99 -16.93 -13.53
C PHE A 13 14.83 -16.40 -14.95
N PRO A 14 14.31 -17.22 -15.89
CA PRO A 14 13.91 -16.70 -17.19
C PRO A 14 13.00 -15.52 -16.92
N THR A 15 13.21 -14.42 -17.62
CA THR A 15 12.61 -13.10 -17.41
C THR A 15 11.06 -13.07 -17.36
N ILE A 16 10.39 -14.22 -17.51
CA ILE A 16 8.94 -14.39 -17.64
C ILE A 16 8.41 -15.69 -16.97
N HIS A 17 9.26 -16.57 -16.40
CA HIS A 17 8.78 -17.83 -15.79
C HIS A 17 8.86 -17.82 -14.26
N PRO A 18 7.79 -18.26 -13.55
CA PRO A 18 7.76 -18.28 -12.10
C PRO A 18 8.83 -19.22 -11.55
N LEU A 19 9.48 -18.82 -10.44
CA LEU A 19 10.18 -19.75 -9.57
C LEU A 19 9.31 -20.97 -9.29
N PRO A 20 9.83 -22.19 -9.51
CA PRO A 20 9.06 -23.39 -9.25
C PRO A 20 8.74 -23.49 -7.76
N ALA A 21 7.48 -23.77 -7.48
CA ALA A 21 6.92 -24.22 -6.23
C ALA A 21 7.73 -25.38 -5.63
N LYS A 22 8.80 -25.09 -4.87
CA LYS A 22 9.66 -26.11 -4.24
C LYS A 22 10.17 -25.64 -2.89
N ARG A 23 10.66 -26.59 -2.11
CA ARG A 23 11.39 -26.30 -0.87
C ARG A 23 12.66 -25.48 -1.17
N LEU A 24 12.94 -24.49 -0.33
CA LEU A 24 14.10 -23.61 -0.47
C LEU A 24 15.41 -24.40 -0.50
N ALA A 25 15.55 -25.40 0.37
CA ALA A 25 16.74 -26.24 0.46
C ALA A 25 17.04 -27.08 -0.80
N ARG A 26 16.04 -27.36 -1.66
CA ARG A 26 16.29 -28.05 -2.95
C ARG A 26 17.17 -27.24 -3.90
N TRP A 27 17.28 -25.94 -3.67
CA TRP A 27 18.07 -25.01 -4.46
C TRP A 27 19.37 -24.60 -3.77
N GLU A 28 19.72 -25.23 -2.64
CA GLU A 28 20.86 -24.80 -1.82
C GLU A 28 22.18 -24.79 -2.61
N LYS A 29 22.46 -25.87 -3.34
CA LYS A 29 23.71 -26.02 -4.09
C LYS A 29 23.86 -24.91 -5.12
N GLU A 30 22.77 -24.63 -5.83
CA GLU A 30 22.64 -23.53 -6.77
C GLU A 30 22.87 -22.20 -6.04
N ILE A 31 22.09 -21.90 -5.00
CA ILE A 31 22.14 -20.64 -4.27
C ILE A 31 23.55 -20.36 -3.71
N LEU A 32 24.23 -21.37 -3.19
CA LEU A 32 25.59 -21.28 -2.65
C LEU A 32 26.65 -21.08 -3.74
N ALA A 33 26.39 -21.48 -4.98
CA ALA A 33 27.29 -21.26 -6.12
C ALA A 33 27.29 -19.81 -6.63
N VAL A 34 26.30 -19.00 -6.24
CA VAL A 34 26.29 -17.56 -6.53
C VAL A 34 27.53 -16.93 -5.88
N PRO A 35 28.34 -16.12 -6.59
CA PRO A 35 29.52 -15.48 -6.01
C PRO A 35 29.19 -14.71 -4.72
N PRO A 36 30.08 -14.73 -3.70
CA PRO A 36 29.89 -13.91 -2.51
C PRO A 36 29.84 -12.42 -2.89
N ASP A 37 28.87 -11.72 -2.33
CA ASP A 37 28.64 -10.29 -2.52
C ASP A 37 28.56 -9.65 -1.13
N ILE A 38 29.72 -9.58 -0.49
CA ILE A 38 29.85 -9.17 0.91
C ILE A 38 29.70 -7.65 1.00
N LYS A 39 28.72 -7.20 1.77
CA LYS A 39 28.36 -5.80 1.91
C LYS A 39 29.17 -5.09 2.99
N ASN A 40 29.67 -3.91 2.66
CA ASN A 40 30.23 -2.94 3.60
C ASN A 40 29.15 -1.97 4.12
N GLU A 41 29.53 -1.02 4.97
CA GLU A 41 28.61 -0.05 5.59
C GLU A 41 27.82 0.82 4.59
N GLU A 42 28.39 1.10 3.42
CA GLU A 42 27.71 1.87 2.38
C GLU A 42 26.74 0.98 1.59
N THR A 43 27.21 -0.16 1.10
CA THR A 43 26.45 -1.05 0.23
C THR A 43 25.32 -1.80 0.95
N ILE A 44 25.44 -2.06 2.26
CA ILE A 44 24.39 -2.72 3.05
C ILE A 44 23.11 -1.89 3.13
N LYS A 45 23.21 -0.56 3.08
CA LYS A 45 22.07 0.37 3.09
C LYS A 45 21.15 0.16 1.87
N HIS A 46 21.74 -0.27 0.75
CA HIS A 46 21.06 -0.53 -0.51
C HIS A 46 20.48 -1.95 -0.64
N VAL A 47 20.66 -2.81 0.36
CA VAL A 47 20.04 -4.14 0.37
C VAL A 47 18.56 -4.01 0.70
N GLU A 48 17.72 -4.02 -0.34
CA GLU A 48 16.29 -3.71 -0.23
C GLU A 48 15.50 -4.70 0.62
N ILE A 49 15.92 -5.95 0.75
CA ILE A 49 15.24 -6.94 1.59
C ILE A 49 15.44 -6.71 3.09
N LEU A 50 16.48 -5.98 3.47
CA LEU A 50 17.01 -6.00 4.83
C LEU A 50 16.40 -4.92 5.71
N ASP A 51 15.97 -5.30 6.92
CA ASP A 51 15.56 -4.39 8.00
C ASP A 51 16.59 -4.38 9.14
N ARG A 52 17.11 -5.55 9.53
CA ARG A 52 18.14 -5.71 10.57
C ARG A 52 19.04 -6.90 10.28
N LEU A 53 20.32 -6.81 10.60
CA LEU A 53 21.32 -7.86 10.49
C LEU A 53 22.25 -7.83 11.70
N ASN A 54 22.48 -8.99 12.30
CA ASN A 54 23.56 -9.24 13.26
C ASN A 54 24.00 -10.71 13.12
N ASP A 55 24.89 -11.19 13.99
CA ASP A 55 25.44 -12.55 13.90
C ASP A 55 24.44 -13.69 14.12
N LYS A 56 23.31 -13.40 14.79
CA LYS A 56 22.27 -14.37 15.13
C LYS A 56 21.07 -14.31 14.18
N GLU A 57 20.62 -13.09 13.88
CA GLU A 57 19.35 -12.86 13.20
C GLU A 57 19.49 -11.95 11.97
N CYS A 58 18.76 -12.32 10.91
CA CYS A 58 18.52 -11.48 9.75
C CYS A 58 17.03 -11.22 9.60
N TRP A 59 16.64 -9.94 9.60
CA TRP A 59 15.26 -9.49 9.56
C TRP A 59 14.93 -8.98 8.17
N ILE A 60 14.02 -9.68 7.49
CA ILE A 60 13.58 -9.41 6.13
C ILE A 60 12.28 -8.62 6.16
N ARG A 61 12.23 -7.50 5.45
CA ARG A 61 11.04 -6.64 5.40
C ARG A 61 10.11 -6.97 4.23
N ASN A 62 8.84 -6.63 4.41
CA ASN A 62 7.79 -6.66 3.39
C ASN A 62 7.75 -5.33 2.58
N PRO A 63 7.35 -5.34 1.30
CA PRO A 63 7.20 -4.14 0.46
C PRO A 63 6.14 -3.11 0.94
N GLN A 64 5.28 -3.43 1.89
CA GLN A 64 4.18 -2.57 2.40
C GLN A 64 4.63 -1.16 2.80
N ARG A 65 5.84 -1.01 3.35
CA ARG A 65 6.40 0.31 3.68
C ARG A 65 6.51 1.18 2.43
N ARG A 66 7.08 0.64 1.35
CA ARG A 66 7.22 1.34 0.08
C ARG A 66 5.87 1.56 -0.59
N PHE A 67 4.98 0.56 -0.56
CA PHE A 67 3.62 0.71 -1.07
C PHE A 67 2.92 1.92 -0.46
N ARG A 68 2.99 2.09 0.87
CA ARG A 68 2.38 3.25 1.52
C ARG A 68 3.08 4.56 1.21
N SER A 69 4.40 4.61 1.29
CA SER A 69 5.13 5.87 1.12
C SER A 69 5.17 6.37 -0.32
N ILE A 70 5.21 5.48 -1.29
CA ILE A 70 5.36 5.83 -2.72
C ILE A 70 4.01 5.87 -3.44
N ASN A 71 3.04 5.06 -3.02
CA ASN A 71 1.74 4.99 -3.67
C ASN A 71 0.64 5.61 -2.80
N LEU A 72 0.34 5.00 -1.65
CA LEU A 72 -0.87 5.35 -0.90
C LEU A 72 -0.87 6.81 -0.40
N ILE A 73 0.24 7.29 0.17
CA ILE A 73 0.35 8.67 0.67
C ILE A 73 0.25 9.69 -0.49
N PRO A 74 1.08 9.61 -1.55
CA PRO A 74 0.98 10.55 -2.68
C PRO A 74 -0.39 10.56 -3.35
N VAL A 75 -1.01 9.39 -3.56
CA VAL A 75 -2.36 9.31 -4.16
C VAL A 75 -3.40 9.96 -3.25
N THR A 76 -3.34 9.71 -1.94
CA THR A 76 -4.25 10.35 -0.97
C THR A 76 -4.09 11.87 -0.98
N LEU A 77 -2.85 12.38 -0.98
CA LEU A 77 -2.57 13.81 -1.09
C LEU A 77 -3.06 14.41 -2.41
N GLY A 78 -2.95 13.67 -3.51
CA GLY A 78 -3.49 14.07 -4.81
C GLY A 78 -5.01 14.21 -4.79
N ILE A 79 -5.72 13.23 -4.21
CA ILE A 79 -7.19 13.26 -4.08
C ILE A 79 -7.63 14.43 -3.18
N ILE A 80 -6.96 14.64 -2.05
CA ILE A 80 -7.26 15.77 -1.14
C ILE A 80 -6.98 17.11 -1.82
N SER A 81 -5.85 17.25 -2.52
CA SER A 81 -5.54 18.46 -3.29
C SER A 81 -6.58 18.73 -4.36
N SER A 82 -7.04 17.68 -5.06
CA SER A 82 -8.11 17.79 -6.05
C SER A 82 -9.42 18.28 -5.43
N LEU A 83 -9.81 17.77 -4.25
CA LEU A 83 -10.98 18.27 -3.52
C LEU A 83 -10.83 19.75 -3.16
N ILE A 84 -9.67 20.17 -2.64
CA ILE A 84 -9.40 21.57 -2.27
C ILE A 84 -9.52 22.48 -3.50
N LEU A 85 -8.96 22.08 -4.64
CA LEU A 85 -9.06 22.83 -5.88
C LEU A 85 -10.52 22.96 -6.37
N ASN A 86 -11.31 21.90 -6.28
CA ASN A 86 -12.74 21.94 -6.64
C ASN A 86 -13.54 22.86 -5.70
N ILE A 87 -13.28 22.82 -4.39
CA ILE A 87 -13.90 23.73 -3.42
C ILE A 87 -13.54 25.18 -3.73
N ASN A 88 -12.26 25.45 -4.00
CA ASN A 88 -11.81 26.80 -4.33
C ASN A 88 -12.45 27.32 -5.63
N GLY A 89 -12.52 26.48 -6.66
CA GLY A 89 -13.22 26.79 -7.92
C GLY A 89 -14.70 27.11 -7.68
N PHE A 90 -15.40 26.28 -6.90
CA PHE A 90 -16.79 26.53 -6.53
C PHE A 90 -16.97 27.87 -5.79
N ILE A 91 -16.08 28.20 -4.85
CA ILE A 91 -16.13 29.48 -4.11
C ILE A 91 -15.92 30.67 -5.05
N GLU A 92 -14.99 30.55 -5.99
CA GLU A 92 -14.71 31.61 -6.97
C GLU A 92 -15.87 31.79 -7.95
N ASP A 93 -16.39 30.70 -8.50
CA ASP A 93 -17.57 30.68 -9.37
C ASP A 93 -18.75 31.34 -8.66
N ARG A 94 -19.01 30.96 -7.41
CA ARG A 94 -20.08 31.56 -6.61
C ARG A 94 -19.92 33.06 -6.45
N LYS A 95 -18.71 33.57 -6.17
CA LYS A 95 -18.49 35.02 -6.04
C LYS A 95 -18.78 35.76 -7.35
N ASN A 96 -18.41 35.18 -8.49
CA ASN A 96 -18.66 35.77 -9.81
C ASN A 96 -20.13 35.72 -10.17
N ASP A 97 -20.78 34.60 -9.86
CA ASP A 97 -22.21 34.38 -10.02
C ASP A 97 -23.04 35.36 -9.19
N GLU A 98 -22.73 35.54 -7.91
CA GLU A 98 -23.43 36.50 -7.03
C GLU A 98 -23.36 37.92 -7.60
N LYS A 99 -22.20 38.35 -8.13
CA LYS A 99 -22.09 39.65 -8.82
C LYS A 99 -22.97 39.73 -10.08
N ALA A 100 -23.06 38.65 -10.86
CA ALA A 100 -23.92 38.60 -12.05
C ALA A 100 -25.40 38.65 -11.66
N ILE A 101 -25.79 37.90 -10.64
CA ILE A 101 -27.15 37.87 -10.09
C ILE A 101 -27.55 39.25 -9.57
N HIS A 102 -26.70 39.92 -8.77
CA HIS A 102 -27.01 41.26 -8.28
C HIS A 102 -27.13 42.29 -9.41
N ARG A 103 -26.29 42.22 -10.44
CA ARG A 103 -26.43 43.07 -11.64
C ARG A 103 -27.77 42.84 -12.33
N TRP A 104 -28.16 41.58 -12.50
CA TRP A 104 -29.46 41.22 -13.10
C TRP A 104 -30.63 41.74 -12.26
N VAL A 105 -30.60 41.51 -10.95
CA VAL A 105 -31.63 42.01 -10.01
C VAL A 105 -31.73 43.54 -10.04
N ASN A 106 -30.61 44.25 -10.12
CA ASN A 106 -30.61 45.71 -10.22
C ASN A 106 -31.25 46.22 -11.50
N LEU A 107 -31.03 45.56 -12.65
CA LEU A 107 -31.70 45.91 -13.90
C LEU A 107 -33.22 45.75 -13.80
N VAL A 108 -33.68 44.63 -13.23
CA VAL A 108 -35.12 44.40 -12.99
C VAL A 108 -35.69 45.44 -12.01
N LYS A 109 -34.89 45.85 -11.02
CA LYS A 109 -35.27 46.90 -10.07
C LYS A 109 -35.41 48.27 -10.73
N GLU A 110 -34.53 48.62 -11.67
CA GLU A 110 -34.59 49.87 -12.44
C GLU A 110 -35.84 49.92 -13.33
N GLU A 111 -36.23 48.79 -13.93
CA GLU A 111 -37.37 48.71 -14.85
C GLU A 111 -38.73 48.62 -14.11
N TYR A 112 -38.82 47.85 -13.02
CA TYR A 112 -40.09 47.53 -12.35
C TYR A 112 -40.24 48.16 -10.95
N GLY A 113 -39.21 48.86 -10.47
CA GLY A 113 -39.17 49.57 -9.19
C GLY A 113 -38.65 48.74 -8.00
N ASP A 114 -38.38 49.42 -6.89
CA ASP A 114 -37.75 48.85 -5.69
C ASP A 114 -38.46 47.65 -5.05
N LYS A 115 -39.78 47.55 -5.27
CA LYS A 115 -40.64 46.49 -4.74
C LYS A 115 -41.07 45.49 -5.80
N PHE A 116 -40.31 45.35 -6.89
CA PHE A 116 -40.63 44.42 -7.98
C PHE A 116 -40.91 43.01 -7.46
N TYR A 117 -40.18 42.52 -6.45
CA TYR A 117 -40.35 41.18 -5.92
C TYR A 117 -41.72 40.89 -5.26
N LEU A 118 -42.53 41.92 -4.99
CA LEU A 118 -43.91 41.80 -4.48
C LEU A 118 -44.97 41.84 -5.60
N ARG A 119 -44.55 42.15 -6.84
CA ARG A 119 -45.45 42.29 -7.97
C ARG A 119 -45.84 40.93 -8.52
N ASN A 120 -47.12 40.76 -8.84
CA ASN A 120 -47.63 39.53 -9.44
C ASN A 120 -47.56 39.53 -10.97
N ASP A 121 -47.27 40.68 -11.59
CA ASP A 121 -47.29 40.90 -13.05
C ASP A 121 -45.90 40.82 -13.73
N LEU A 122 -44.82 40.43 -13.03
CA LEU A 122 -43.52 40.26 -13.71
C LEU A 122 -43.54 39.07 -14.68
N PRO A 123 -42.87 39.19 -15.83
CA PRO A 123 -42.64 38.08 -16.76
C PRO A 123 -41.95 36.88 -16.10
N ASP A 124 -42.29 35.66 -16.56
CA ASP A 124 -41.68 34.40 -16.10
C ASP A 124 -40.14 34.40 -16.25
N SER A 125 -39.62 35.09 -17.27
CA SER A 125 -38.18 35.23 -17.50
C SER A 125 -37.43 35.95 -16.37
N MET A 126 -38.15 36.66 -15.48
CA MET A 126 -37.60 37.42 -14.35
C MET A 126 -37.88 36.74 -13.00
N GLU A 127 -38.44 35.53 -12.98
CA GLU A 127 -38.74 34.78 -11.75
C GLU A 127 -37.47 34.53 -10.92
N ASN A 128 -36.35 34.32 -11.58
CA ASN A 128 -35.04 34.18 -10.95
C ASN A 128 -34.64 35.44 -10.14
N ALA A 129 -34.83 36.64 -10.69
CA ALA A 129 -34.60 37.90 -9.99
C ALA A 129 -35.60 38.10 -8.85
N ARG A 130 -36.88 37.72 -9.06
CA ARG A 130 -37.92 37.77 -8.02
C ARG A 130 -37.55 36.90 -6.82
N TYR A 131 -37.03 35.70 -7.05
CA TYR A 131 -36.59 34.78 -5.99
C TYR A 131 -35.46 35.37 -5.14
N ILE A 132 -34.51 36.09 -5.76
CA ILE A 132 -33.45 36.79 -5.03
C ILE A 132 -34.02 38.00 -4.28
N GLY A 133 -34.91 38.76 -4.91
CA GLY A 133 -35.57 39.91 -4.31
C GLY A 133 -34.60 41.07 -4.07
N SER A 134 -34.66 41.67 -2.88
CA SER A 134 -33.80 42.80 -2.49
C SER A 134 -32.66 42.38 -1.54
N ASP A 135 -32.30 41.10 -1.52
CA ASP A 135 -31.24 40.58 -0.64
C ASP A 135 -29.90 41.22 -0.98
N LYS A 136 -29.21 41.76 0.03
CA LYS A 136 -27.86 42.32 -0.12
C LYS A 136 -26.79 41.23 -0.16
N GLU A 137 -27.03 40.12 0.53
CA GLU A 137 -26.12 38.97 0.57
C GLU A 137 -26.92 37.70 0.28
N ILE A 138 -26.42 36.87 -0.63
CA ILE A 138 -27.07 35.62 -1.01
C ILE A 138 -26.48 34.51 -0.12
N SER A 139 -27.30 33.91 0.74
CA SER A 139 -26.88 32.76 1.54
C SER A 139 -26.51 31.56 0.65
N LEU A 140 -25.63 30.66 1.12
CA LEU A 140 -25.23 29.47 0.35
C LEU A 140 -26.45 28.64 -0.07
N LYS A 141 -27.42 28.42 0.84
CA LYS A 141 -28.65 27.67 0.53
C LYS A 141 -29.44 28.33 -0.58
N LYS A 142 -29.59 29.66 -0.52
CA LYS A 142 -30.32 30.44 -1.53
C LYS A 142 -29.61 30.40 -2.88
N TYR A 143 -28.28 30.53 -2.88
CA TYR A 143 -27.44 30.40 -4.06
C TYR A 143 -27.54 29.01 -4.70
N LEU A 144 -27.44 27.92 -3.92
CA LEU A 144 -27.55 26.56 -4.43
C LEU A 144 -28.93 26.31 -5.06
N TYR A 145 -30.01 26.76 -4.40
CA TYR A 145 -31.35 26.68 -5.00
C TYR A 145 -31.42 27.45 -6.31
N TYR A 146 -30.87 28.67 -6.36
CA TYR A 146 -30.85 29.47 -7.57
C TYR A 146 -30.07 28.77 -8.69
N ARG A 147 -28.86 28.30 -8.42
CA ARG A 147 -27.98 27.60 -9.35
C ARG A 147 -28.62 26.31 -9.89
N TYR A 148 -29.30 25.55 -9.05
CA TYR A 148 -29.90 24.27 -9.46
C TYR A 148 -31.33 24.37 -9.97
N THR A 149 -31.93 25.57 -9.98
CA THR A 149 -33.28 25.80 -10.51
C THR A 149 -33.24 26.68 -11.75
N PHE A 150 -32.54 27.82 -11.69
CA PHE A 150 -32.65 28.90 -12.69
C PHE A 150 -31.45 29.00 -13.66
N TYR A 151 -30.32 28.33 -13.39
CA TYR A 151 -29.20 28.37 -14.35
C TYR A 151 -29.54 27.58 -15.62
N PRO A 152 -28.99 27.99 -16.78
CA PRO A 152 -28.97 27.14 -17.95
C PRO A 152 -28.31 25.80 -17.61
N SER A 153 -28.94 24.69 -18.01
CA SER A 153 -28.46 23.33 -17.70
C SER A 153 -28.35 23.00 -16.20
N SER A 154 -29.18 23.63 -15.35
CA SER A 154 -29.21 23.42 -13.90
C SER A 154 -29.20 21.94 -13.47
N SER A 155 -29.97 21.09 -14.15
CA SER A 155 -30.03 19.64 -13.91
C SER A 155 -28.70 18.93 -14.16
N ARG A 156 -27.94 19.35 -15.18
CA ARG A 156 -26.61 18.82 -15.48
C ARG A 156 -25.59 19.29 -14.45
N ILE A 157 -25.61 20.58 -14.09
CA ILE A 157 -24.72 21.16 -13.08
C ILE A 157 -24.92 20.45 -11.74
N PHE A 158 -26.18 20.26 -11.32
CA PHE A 158 -26.50 19.51 -10.10
C PHE A 158 -25.92 18.10 -10.12
N LYS A 159 -26.11 17.34 -11.21
CA LYS A 159 -25.58 15.98 -11.35
C LYS A 159 -24.05 15.92 -11.28
N ILE A 160 -23.37 16.92 -11.85
CA ILE A 160 -21.90 17.01 -11.81
C ILE A 160 -21.44 17.31 -10.38
N ASP A 161 -21.98 18.34 -9.74
CA ASP A 161 -21.59 18.78 -8.41
C ASP A 161 -21.83 17.67 -7.36
N ILE A 162 -23.01 17.04 -7.38
CA ILE A 162 -23.33 15.94 -6.46
C ILE A 162 -22.48 14.70 -6.75
N GLY A 163 -22.18 14.43 -8.03
CA GLY A 163 -21.35 13.31 -8.45
C GLY A 163 -19.92 13.43 -7.90
N PHE A 164 -19.30 14.60 -8.04
CA PHE A 164 -17.98 14.85 -7.46
C PHE A 164 -18.00 14.82 -5.93
N LEU A 165 -19.01 15.41 -5.29
CA LEU A 165 -19.14 15.37 -3.83
C LEU A 165 -19.20 13.93 -3.31
N LEU A 166 -20.08 13.10 -3.89
CA LEU A 166 -20.21 11.69 -3.53
C LEU A 166 -18.93 10.90 -3.81
N LEU A 167 -18.26 11.17 -4.94
CA LEU A 167 -16.98 10.56 -5.28
C LEU A 167 -15.93 10.83 -4.18
N TYR A 168 -15.77 12.07 -3.76
CA TYR A 168 -14.82 12.43 -2.69
C TYR A 168 -15.20 11.80 -1.35
N LEU A 169 -16.49 11.81 -0.98
CA LEU A 169 -16.98 11.19 0.24
C LEU A 169 -16.77 9.68 0.27
N LEU A 170 -16.84 9.01 -0.89
CA LEU A 170 -16.61 7.57 -1.01
C LEU A 170 -15.12 7.24 -1.00
N ILE A 171 -14.30 8.01 -1.73
CA ILE A 171 -12.89 7.66 -1.98
C ILE A 171 -11.97 8.13 -0.85
N ILE A 172 -12.16 9.33 -0.27
CA ILE A 172 -11.19 9.86 0.70
C ILE A 172 -11.12 9.00 1.98
N PRO A 173 -12.23 8.59 2.62
CA PRO A 173 -12.18 7.81 3.86
C PRO A 173 -11.37 6.51 3.77
N PRO A 174 -11.54 5.61 2.77
CA PRO A 174 -10.75 4.39 2.70
C PRO A 174 -9.27 4.65 2.42
N PHE A 175 -8.92 5.70 1.68
CA PHE A 175 -7.52 6.08 1.43
C PHE A 175 -6.85 6.61 2.70
N VAL A 176 -7.50 7.54 3.41
CA VAL A 176 -7.05 8.04 4.72
C VAL A 176 -6.92 6.88 5.70
N TRP A 177 -7.92 6.00 5.75
CA TRP A 177 -7.87 4.83 6.60
C TRP A 177 -6.68 3.93 6.26
N GLY A 178 -6.45 3.69 4.97
CA GLY A 178 -5.33 2.90 4.48
C GLY A 178 -3.97 3.49 4.87
N VAL A 179 -3.82 4.82 4.83
CA VAL A 179 -2.57 5.50 5.22
C VAL A 179 -2.26 5.31 6.71
N PHE A 180 -3.24 5.51 7.58
CA PHE A 180 -3.02 5.57 9.03
C PHE A 180 -3.20 4.23 9.76
N PHE A 181 -4.20 3.43 9.37
CA PHE A 181 -4.63 2.26 10.15
C PHE A 181 -4.21 0.92 9.56
N SER A 182 -3.74 0.88 8.31
CA SER A 182 -3.16 -0.35 7.78
C SER A 182 -2.00 -0.78 8.68
N ARG A 183 -2.00 -2.03 9.17
CA ARG A 183 -0.90 -2.54 10.01
C ARG A 183 0.25 -3.02 9.15
N ARG A 184 1.48 -2.64 9.50
CA ARG A 184 2.69 -3.16 8.85
C ARG A 184 2.84 -4.61 9.28
N GLN A 185 2.87 -5.53 8.33
CA GLN A 185 3.16 -6.93 8.61
C GLN A 185 4.52 -7.08 9.29
N ALA A 186 4.62 -8.07 10.17
CA ALA A 186 5.88 -8.42 10.81
C ALA A 186 6.97 -8.71 9.77
N PRO A 187 8.25 -8.44 10.09
CA PRO A 187 9.34 -8.96 9.29
C PRO A 187 9.37 -10.49 9.33
N LEU A 188 9.99 -11.09 8.33
CA LEU A 188 10.40 -12.50 8.38
C LEU A 188 11.79 -12.54 8.99
N ILE A 189 11.94 -13.25 10.10
CA ILE A 189 13.19 -13.36 10.84
C ILE A 189 13.82 -14.71 10.52
N ILE A 190 15.09 -14.66 10.16
CA ILE A 190 15.94 -15.82 9.94
C ILE A 190 16.81 -15.94 11.18
N ASP A 191 16.58 -16.97 11.99
CA ASP A 191 17.40 -17.30 13.13
C ASP A 191 18.44 -18.35 12.70
N ARG A 192 19.70 -17.93 12.75
CA ARG A 192 20.83 -18.78 12.36
C ARG A 192 21.08 -19.89 13.36
N GLU A 193 20.99 -19.63 14.66
CA GLU A 193 21.31 -20.63 15.68
C GLU A 193 20.29 -21.76 15.66
N ARG A 194 19.01 -21.42 15.51
CA ARG A 194 17.90 -22.38 15.43
C ARG A 194 17.65 -22.94 14.03
N GLN A 195 18.32 -22.41 13.00
CA GLN A 195 18.14 -22.76 11.58
C GLN A 195 16.68 -22.67 11.10
N ILE A 196 15.95 -21.63 11.54
CA ILE A 196 14.52 -21.45 11.28
C ILE A 196 14.19 -20.09 10.67
N PHE A 197 13.06 -20.06 9.98
CA PHE A 197 12.42 -18.87 9.45
C PHE A 197 11.12 -18.68 10.21
N TYR A 198 10.89 -17.51 10.80
CA TYR A 198 9.65 -17.25 11.52
C TYR A 198 9.15 -15.82 11.35
N THR A 199 7.84 -15.64 11.49
CA THR A 199 7.16 -14.35 11.42
C THR A 199 5.87 -14.42 12.24
N TRP A 200 5.12 -13.32 12.32
CA TRP A 200 3.80 -13.31 12.93
C TRP A 200 2.82 -12.48 12.12
N TYR A 201 1.55 -12.83 12.23
CA TYR A 201 0.48 -12.07 11.59
C TYR A 201 -0.80 -12.13 12.41
N LYS A 202 -1.42 -10.96 12.63
CA LYS A 202 -2.65 -10.81 13.42
C LYS A 202 -2.57 -11.53 14.78
N GLY A 203 -1.39 -11.50 15.41
CA GLY A 203 -1.16 -12.16 16.71
C GLY A 203 -0.94 -13.68 16.67
N LYS A 204 -0.86 -14.33 15.50
CA LYS A 204 -0.48 -15.74 15.36
C LYS A 204 0.97 -15.89 14.87
N ALA A 205 1.71 -16.84 15.42
CA ALA A 205 3.07 -17.15 14.99
C ALA A 205 3.09 -18.06 13.75
N TYR A 206 4.13 -17.92 12.94
CA TYR A 206 4.43 -18.82 11.84
C TYR A 206 5.91 -19.13 11.81
N ALA A 207 6.29 -20.38 11.67
CA ALA A 207 7.68 -20.84 11.64
C ALA A 207 7.86 -22.01 10.65
N ALA A 208 9.09 -22.20 10.19
CA ALA A 208 9.53 -23.38 9.47
C ALA A 208 11.04 -23.56 9.68
N ARG A 209 11.52 -24.81 9.76
CA ARG A 209 12.96 -25.07 9.62
C ARG A 209 13.37 -24.78 8.19
N TYR A 210 14.63 -24.42 7.99
CA TYR A 210 15.16 -24.09 6.67
C TYR A 210 14.83 -25.12 5.56
N PRO A 211 14.93 -26.45 5.77
CA PRO A 211 14.54 -27.44 4.77
C PRO A 211 13.04 -27.44 4.40
N GLN A 212 12.20 -26.96 5.31
CA GLN A 212 10.74 -26.97 5.18
C GLN A 212 10.19 -25.69 4.53
N VAL A 213 10.97 -24.61 4.49
CA VAL A 213 10.54 -23.34 3.90
C VAL A 213 10.13 -23.55 2.44
N GLY A 214 8.88 -23.21 2.14
CA GLY A 214 8.38 -23.24 0.77
C GLY A 214 8.84 -22.00 0.01
N MET A 215 9.14 -22.16 -1.27
CA MET A 215 9.52 -21.07 -2.17
C MET A 215 8.65 -21.16 -3.42
N ALA A 216 7.99 -20.07 -3.78
CA ALA A 216 7.17 -20.02 -4.97
C ALA A 216 7.05 -18.60 -5.52
N GLU A 217 6.58 -18.55 -6.77
CA GLU A 217 6.29 -17.31 -7.46
C GLU A 217 4.98 -17.45 -8.23
N LYS A 218 4.10 -16.45 -8.07
CA LYS A 218 2.82 -16.38 -8.76
C LYS A 218 2.65 -14.97 -9.31
N THR A 219 2.39 -14.84 -10.61
CA THR A 219 2.15 -13.53 -11.25
C THR A 219 3.25 -12.50 -10.92
N ASN A 220 4.52 -12.89 -11.04
CA ASN A 220 5.72 -12.12 -10.67
C ASN A 220 5.91 -11.82 -9.16
N ILE A 221 5.02 -12.27 -8.29
CA ILE A 221 5.10 -12.12 -6.84
C ILE A 221 5.90 -13.28 -6.27
N PHE A 222 7.05 -12.98 -5.70
CA PHE A 222 7.87 -13.95 -4.96
C PHE A 222 7.38 -14.07 -3.52
N PHE A 223 7.19 -15.29 -3.03
CA PHE A 223 6.84 -15.54 -1.64
C PHE A 223 7.58 -16.73 -1.04
N LEU A 224 7.82 -16.62 0.28
CA LEU A 224 8.32 -17.68 1.13
C LEU A 224 7.16 -18.21 2.00
N LYS A 225 6.90 -19.51 1.94
CA LYS A 225 5.84 -20.16 2.73
C LYS A 225 6.43 -20.66 4.05
N VAL A 226 5.86 -20.19 5.16
CA VAL A 226 6.09 -20.66 6.54
C VAL A 226 4.76 -21.16 7.12
N TYR A 227 4.78 -21.88 8.23
CA TYR A 227 3.60 -22.59 8.72
C TYR A 227 3.21 -22.15 10.13
N GLY A 228 1.94 -22.21 10.47
CA GLY A 228 1.42 -21.92 11.81
C GLY A 228 0.32 -22.91 12.17
N LEU A 229 -0.27 -22.73 13.35
CA LEU A 229 -1.41 -23.53 13.79
C LEU A 229 -2.67 -22.66 13.79
N ASP A 230 -3.78 -23.22 13.30
CA ASP A 230 -5.11 -22.60 13.45
C ASP A 230 -5.69 -22.85 14.85
N GLU A 231 -6.93 -22.42 15.09
CA GLU A 231 -7.61 -22.61 16.38
C GLU A 231 -7.91 -24.07 16.72
N ASN A 232 -7.89 -24.96 15.73
CA ASN A 232 -8.12 -26.39 15.87
C ASN A 232 -6.80 -27.19 15.89
N ASN A 233 -5.65 -26.51 16.00
CA ASN A 233 -4.31 -27.09 15.88
C ASN A 233 -4.00 -27.72 14.52
N ASN A 234 -4.71 -27.34 13.46
CA ASN A 234 -4.34 -27.74 12.11
C ASN A 234 -3.20 -26.86 11.58
N LEU A 235 -2.32 -27.49 10.81
CA LEU A 235 -1.20 -26.82 10.18
C LEU A 235 -1.67 -25.95 9.01
N ILE A 236 -1.42 -24.65 9.08
CA ILE A 236 -1.79 -23.68 8.06
C ILE A 236 -0.55 -23.02 7.44
N GLY A 237 -0.56 -22.86 6.11
CA GLY A 237 0.51 -22.19 5.38
C GLY A 237 0.31 -20.67 5.35
N ARG A 238 1.42 -19.93 5.33
CA ARG A 238 1.43 -18.48 5.11
C ARG A 238 2.53 -18.07 4.15
N GLY A 239 2.16 -17.43 3.06
CA GLY A 239 3.08 -16.74 2.17
C GLY A 239 3.55 -15.41 2.75
N PHE A 240 4.86 -15.22 2.84
CA PHE A 240 5.52 -13.96 3.13
C PHE A 240 6.14 -13.40 1.85
N ILE A 241 5.81 -12.14 1.51
CA ILE A 241 6.37 -11.46 0.33
C ILE A 241 7.54 -10.58 0.79
N PRO A 242 8.80 -10.93 0.48
CA PRO A 242 9.95 -10.09 0.81
C PRO A 242 10.09 -8.91 -0.16
N ASN A 243 10.63 -7.80 0.32
CA ASN A 243 10.93 -6.62 -0.48
C ASN A 243 12.24 -6.77 -1.26
N VAL A 244 12.25 -7.61 -2.30
CA VAL A 244 13.45 -7.98 -3.06
C VAL A 244 14.07 -6.85 -3.88
N SER A 245 13.30 -5.82 -4.22
CA SER A 245 13.77 -4.67 -4.99
C SER A 245 13.01 -3.40 -4.62
N SER A 246 13.43 -2.28 -5.21
CA SER A 246 12.71 -1.00 -5.08
C SER A 246 11.29 -1.05 -5.62
N TYR A 247 10.98 -2.00 -6.51
CA TYR A 247 9.72 -2.15 -7.22
C TYR A 247 8.88 -3.33 -6.75
N SER A 248 9.27 -4.03 -5.67
CA SER A 248 8.50 -5.15 -5.12
C SER A 248 7.09 -4.74 -4.68
N PHE A 249 6.89 -3.47 -4.29
CA PHE A 249 5.56 -2.94 -3.96
C PHE A 249 4.59 -2.87 -5.13
N ALA A 250 5.11 -2.85 -6.37
CA ALA A 250 4.33 -2.84 -7.60
C ALA A 250 4.35 -4.21 -8.31
N PHE A 251 4.91 -5.24 -7.67
CA PHE A 251 5.07 -6.58 -8.26
C PHE A 251 5.94 -6.62 -9.53
N LEU A 252 6.84 -5.64 -9.69
CA LEU A 252 7.74 -5.50 -10.86
C LEU A 252 9.19 -5.91 -10.52
N SER A 253 9.37 -6.88 -9.62
CA SER A 253 10.71 -7.35 -9.27
C SER A 253 11.27 -8.31 -10.31
N SER A 254 12.51 -8.09 -10.74
CA SER A 254 13.15 -8.98 -11.71
C SER A 254 13.52 -10.32 -11.07
N GLY A 255 13.66 -11.36 -11.90
CA GLY A 255 14.20 -12.65 -11.49
C GLY A 255 15.58 -12.55 -10.81
N ASN A 256 16.43 -11.65 -11.32
CA ASN A 256 17.74 -11.36 -10.75
C ASN A 256 17.64 -10.82 -9.31
N ASP A 257 16.72 -9.90 -9.04
CA ASP A 257 16.52 -9.35 -7.69
C ASP A 257 16.07 -10.44 -6.71
N LYS A 258 15.14 -11.30 -7.16
CA LYS A 258 14.64 -12.45 -6.39
C LYS A 258 15.77 -13.42 -6.06
N GLY A 259 16.59 -13.79 -7.05
CA GLY A 259 17.73 -14.67 -6.86
C GLY A 259 18.80 -14.10 -5.93
N LEU A 260 19.15 -12.82 -6.07
CA LEU A 260 20.09 -12.16 -5.16
C LEU A 260 19.56 -12.09 -3.73
N ALA A 261 18.27 -11.81 -3.55
CA ALA A 261 17.62 -11.80 -2.25
C ALA A 261 17.68 -13.17 -1.57
N VAL A 262 17.31 -14.23 -2.30
CA VAL A 262 17.38 -15.61 -1.82
C VAL A 262 18.81 -16.01 -1.47
N ALA A 263 19.77 -15.65 -2.32
CA ALA A 263 21.19 -15.92 -2.05
C ALA A 263 21.70 -15.22 -0.80
N PHE A 264 21.28 -13.99 -0.55
CA PHE A 264 21.61 -13.29 0.68
C PHE A 264 21.06 -14.03 1.91
N MET A 265 19.78 -14.41 1.90
CA MET A 265 19.12 -15.09 3.01
C MET A 265 19.78 -16.44 3.35
N VAL A 266 20.02 -17.28 2.34
CA VAL A 266 20.59 -18.62 2.53
C VAL A 266 22.06 -18.55 2.92
N LYS A 267 22.87 -17.66 2.32
CA LYS A 267 24.26 -17.49 2.73
C LYS A 267 24.39 -17.00 4.16
N PHE A 268 23.55 -16.07 4.58
CA PHE A 268 23.50 -15.62 5.96
C PHE A 268 23.22 -16.80 6.91
N LEU A 269 22.17 -17.57 6.63
CA LEU A 269 21.76 -18.70 7.44
C LEU A 269 22.87 -19.76 7.59
N LEU A 270 23.50 -20.15 6.48
CA LEU A 270 24.43 -21.28 6.47
C LEU A 270 25.88 -20.87 6.80
N LYS A 271 26.32 -19.71 6.30
CA LYS A 271 27.72 -19.26 6.42
C LYS A 271 27.91 -18.08 7.39
N GLY A 272 26.82 -17.54 7.96
CA GLY A 272 26.87 -16.45 8.93
C GLY A 272 26.94 -15.07 8.29
N LYS A 273 26.98 -14.04 9.16
CA LYS A 273 27.00 -12.63 8.76
C LYS A 273 28.16 -12.31 7.83
N GLU A 274 29.37 -12.80 8.13
CA GLU A 274 30.58 -12.51 7.35
C GLU A 274 30.51 -12.96 5.87
N ALA A 275 29.61 -13.90 5.55
CA ALA A 275 29.37 -14.32 4.17
C ALA A 275 28.54 -13.31 3.35
N VAL A 276 27.88 -12.35 4.01
CA VAL A 276 26.95 -11.39 3.40
C VAL A 276 27.23 -9.94 3.78
N SER A 277 27.83 -9.66 4.92
CA SER A 277 28.19 -8.31 5.35
C SER A 277 29.32 -8.29 6.37
N LYS A 278 30.14 -7.22 6.34
CA LYS A 278 31.19 -6.94 7.32
C LYS A 278 30.70 -6.20 8.57
N VAL A 279 29.46 -5.72 8.56
CA VAL A 279 28.92 -4.86 9.61
C VAL A 279 27.54 -5.32 10.03
N ASP A 280 27.20 -5.03 11.29
CA ASP A 280 25.82 -5.09 11.74
C ASP A 280 25.02 -3.96 11.09
N TYR A 281 23.72 -4.20 10.89
CA TYR A 281 22.87 -3.21 10.25
C TYR A 281 21.50 -3.13 10.92
N LYS A 282 21.00 -1.91 11.11
CA LYS A 282 19.61 -1.65 11.45
C LYS A 282 19.11 -0.50 10.57
N ARG A 283 18.07 -0.77 9.79
CA ARG A 283 17.43 0.23 8.95
C ARG A 283 16.67 1.22 9.83
N ARG A 284 16.70 2.49 9.45
CA ARG A 284 15.94 3.55 10.13
C ARG A 284 14.44 3.20 10.15
N GLU A 285 13.90 3.18 11.36
CA GLU A 285 12.48 2.93 11.57
C GLU A 285 11.64 4.05 10.93
N PRO A 286 10.46 3.71 10.40
CA PRO A 286 9.57 4.72 9.86
C PRO A 286 8.93 5.58 10.97
N LEU A 287 8.23 6.63 10.55
CA LEU A 287 7.53 7.56 11.44
C LEU A 287 6.53 6.83 12.37
N ILE A 288 6.36 7.39 13.57
CA ILE A 288 5.73 6.81 14.77
C ILE A 288 4.29 6.30 14.54
N TRP A 289 3.57 6.85 13.56
CA TRP A 289 2.16 6.56 13.30
C TRP A 289 1.89 5.23 12.57
N TRP A 290 2.92 4.42 12.28
CA TRP A 290 2.75 3.16 11.56
C TRP A 290 2.60 1.99 12.52
N SER A 291 1.35 1.62 12.82
CA SER A 291 1.02 0.45 13.62
C SER A 291 1.72 -0.80 13.05
N LYS A 292 2.59 -1.42 13.86
CA LYS A 292 3.22 -2.72 13.55
C LYS A 292 2.26 -3.83 13.96
N ASP A 293 2.30 -4.96 13.26
CA ASP A 293 1.59 -6.14 13.71
C ASP A 293 2.08 -6.54 15.11
N LYS A 294 1.13 -6.82 16.00
CA LYS A 294 1.43 -7.08 17.41
C LYS A 294 2.17 -8.42 17.48
N ARG A 295 3.40 -8.38 18.02
CA ARG A 295 4.15 -9.59 18.32
C ARG A 295 3.34 -10.44 19.32
N PRO A 296 3.09 -11.72 19.04
CA PRO A 296 2.43 -12.62 20.00
C PRO A 296 3.22 -12.67 21.30
N ALA A 297 2.54 -12.64 22.45
CA ALA A 297 3.20 -12.66 23.76
C ALA A 297 3.87 -14.02 24.03
N ASP A 298 3.28 -15.07 23.49
CA ASP A 298 3.64 -16.48 23.59
C ASP A 298 4.42 -16.97 22.36
N LEU A 299 5.01 -16.06 21.56
CA LEU A 299 5.74 -16.41 20.32
C LEU A 299 6.79 -17.51 20.54
N GLU A 300 7.60 -17.40 21.59
CA GLU A 300 8.65 -18.38 21.89
C GLU A 300 8.09 -19.75 22.30
N ALA A 301 6.86 -19.80 22.81
CA ALA A 301 6.17 -21.06 23.13
C ALA A 301 5.46 -21.65 21.90
N GLN A 302 4.91 -20.81 21.01
CA GLN A 302 4.25 -21.27 19.78
C GLN A 302 5.24 -21.87 18.77
N ILE A 303 6.44 -21.30 18.63
CA ILE A 303 7.42 -21.75 17.62
C ILE A 303 7.74 -23.25 17.76
N PRO A 304 8.17 -23.77 18.94
CA PRO A 304 8.45 -25.20 19.10
C PRO A 304 7.25 -26.11 18.77
N LEU A 305 6.03 -25.71 19.14
CA LEU A 305 4.82 -26.47 18.86
C LEU A 305 4.54 -26.57 17.36
N ILE A 306 4.64 -25.44 16.65
CA ILE A 306 4.51 -25.38 15.20
C ILE A 306 5.55 -26.29 14.53
N LEU A 307 6.80 -26.20 14.96
CA LEU A 307 7.88 -26.98 14.36
C LEU A 307 7.71 -28.48 14.62
N ALA A 308 7.28 -28.89 15.82
CA ALA A 308 7.03 -30.29 16.15
C ALA A 308 5.91 -30.89 15.27
N GLU A 309 4.82 -30.13 15.07
CA GLU A 309 3.72 -30.58 14.24
C GLU A 309 4.10 -30.62 12.75
N LEU A 310 4.88 -29.63 12.29
CA LEU A 310 5.43 -29.59 10.94
C LEU A 310 6.41 -30.73 10.67
N ASP A 311 7.21 -31.11 11.67
CA ASP A 311 8.13 -32.26 11.63
C ASP A 311 7.33 -33.59 11.58
N ARG A 312 6.19 -33.67 12.28
CA ARG A 312 5.32 -34.85 12.35
C ARG A 312 4.55 -35.10 11.04
N LEU A 313 3.89 -34.07 10.52
CA LEU A 313 3.02 -34.18 9.33
C LEU A 313 3.79 -34.03 8.02
N GLY A 314 4.98 -33.46 8.10
CA GLY A 314 5.63 -32.89 6.93
C GLY A 314 4.94 -31.59 6.49
N PRO A 315 5.65 -30.75 5.73
CA PRO A 315 5.03 -29.56 5.20
C PRO A 315 4.04 -29.96 4.09
N PRO A 316 2.78 -29.46 4.13
CA PRO A 316 1.74 -29.83 3.17
C PRO A 316 2.25 -29.75 1.73
N ASP A 317 2.07 -30.84 1.00
CA ASP A 317 2.38 -30.96 -0.43
C ASP A 317 1.34 -30.25 -1.31
N GLU A 318 0.25 -29.75 -0.71
CA GLU A 318 -0.72 -28.87 -1.36
C GLU A 318 -0.03 -27.58 -1.80
N ASP A 319 0.39 -27.67 -3.06
CA ASP A 319 0.49 -26.66 -4.07
C ASP A 319 0.92 -25.30 -3.50
N LEU A 320 2.21 -24.99 -3.67
CA LEU A 320 2.71 -23.63 -3.46
C LEU A 320 2.15 -22.66 -4.55
N SER A 321 0.97 -22.95 -5.11
CA SER A 321 0.28 -22.29 -6.21
C SER A 321 -0.92 -21.44 -5.75
N GLU A 322 -1.26 -21.40 -4.45
CA GLU A 322 -2.31 -20.52 -3.89
C GLU A 322 -2.17 -19.05 -4.28
#